data_AF-A0A8S3Z1B1-F1
#
_entry.id   AF-A0A8S3Z1B1-F1
#
_cell.length_a   1.000
_cell.length_b   1.000
_cell.length_c   1.000
_cell.angle_alpha   90.00
_cell.angle_beta   90.00
_cell.angle_gamma   90.00
#
_symmetry.space_group_name_H-M   'P 1'
#
loop_
_entity.id
_entity.type
_entity.pdbx_description
1 polymer ?
#
loop_
_entity_poly.entity_id
_entity_poly.type
_entity_poly.pdbx_seq_one_letter_code
_entity_poly.pdbx_strand_id
1 'polypeptide(L)'
;SKLQMFFSFAYSAEDIYLQRADMENLVYEIDDVLNKNCPNSSPPAVETIALNSLVAASYQNSWYRAQVLAVEKSAVKVYFIDYGNKEEVNVADLRPIPQDLPVMNTPSLAVRCAPRKTK
;
A
#
# COMPACT_ATOMS: atom_id res chain seq x y z
N SER A 1 26.25 1.45 -10.66
CA SER A 1 26.11 0.36 -9.67
C SER A 1 24.92 -0.49 -10.07
N LYS A 2 24.91 -1.78 -9.69
CA LYS A 2 23.73 -2.65 -9.83
C LYS A 2 22.87 -2.49 -8.58
N LEU A 3 21.55 -2.46 -8.72
CA LEU A 3 20.60 -2.43 -7.61
C LEU A 3 19.90 -3.79 -7.53
N GLN A 4 19.89 -4.40 -6.35
CA GLN A 4 19.15 -5.65 -6.12
C GLN A 4 17.70 -5.32 -5.82
N MET A 5 16.79 -6.03 -6.48
CA MET A 5 15.35 -5.81 -6.38
C MET A 5 14.65 -7.15 -6.19
N PHE A 6 13.59 -7.16 -5.40
CA PHE A 6 12.64 -8.26 -5.31
C PHE A 6 11.41 -7.97 -6.18
N PHE A 7 10.90 -9.02 -6.82
CA PHE A 7 9.61 -8.95 -7.49
C PHE A 7 8.50 -8.91 -6.44
N SER A 8 7.60 -7.92 -6.55
CA SER A 8 6.46 -7.79 -5.65
C SER A 8 5.17 -8.17 -6.35
N PHE A 9 4.85 -7.52 -7.47
CA PHE A 9 3.60 -7.73 -8.20
C PHE A 9 3.74 -7.39 -9.69
N ALA A 10 2.86 -7.92 -10.55
CA ALA A 10 2.74 -7.46 -11.94
C ALA A 10 1.33 -7.64 -12.50
N TYR A 11 0.86 -6.66 -13.27
CA TYR A 11 -0.34 -6.80 -14.10
C TYR A 11 -0.03 -7.30 -15.51
N SER A 12 1.16 -7.00 -16.00
CA SER A 12 1.65 -7.37 -17.33
C SER A 12 3.17 -7.22 -17.39
N ALA A 13 3.79 -7.57 -18.52
CA ALA A 13 5.20 -7.28 -18.74
C ALA A 13 5.49 -5.76 -18.70
N GLU A 14 4.53 -4.90 -19.08
CA GLU A 14 4.66 -3.45 -19.07
C GLU A 14 4.30 -2.78 -17.73
N ASP A 15 3.84 -3.55 -16.75
CA ASP A 15 3.41 -3.01 -15.45
C ASP A 15 3.83 -3.96 -14.32
N ILE A 16 5.11 -3.86 -13.96
CA ILE A 16 5.79 -4.67 -12.94
C ILE A 16 6.15 -3.76 -11.75
N TYR A 17 5.97 -4.27 -10.54
CA TYR A 17 6.29 -3.58 -9.30
C TYR A 17 7.38 -4.35 -8.57
N LEU A 18 8.44 -3.64 -8.23
CA LEU A 18 9.62 -4.16 -7.56
C LEU A 18 9.87 -3.44 -6.24
N GLN A 19 10.45 -4.15 -5.28
CA GLN A 19 10.95 -3.57 -4.04
C GLN A 19 12.47 -3.63 -4.03
N ARG A 20 13.14 -2.66 -3.40
CA ARG A 20 14.59 -2.74 -3.25
C ARG A 20 14.95 -3.75 -2.16
N ALA A 21 15.93 -4.61 -2.43
CA ALA A 21 16.34 -5.65 -1.49
C ALA A 21 16.92 -5.08 -0.19
N ASP A 22 17.57 -3.91 -0.25
CA ASP A 22 18.10 -3.23 0.94
C ASP A 22 17.03 -2.56 1.82
N MET A 23 15.76 -2.56 1.38
CA MET A 23 14.62 -1.99 2.12
C MET A 23 13.67 -3.07 2.65
N GLU A 24 13.98 -4.36 2.50
CA GLU A 24 13.11 -5.47 2.89
C GLU A 24 12.71 -5.40 4.38
N ASN A 25 13.67 -5.13 5.27
CA ASN A 25 13.39 -4.96 6.70
C ASN A 25 12.40 -3.82 6.97
N LEU A 26 12.49 -2.72 6.21
CA LEU A 26 11.59 -1.58 6.39
C LEU A 26 10.16 -1.92 5.96
N VAL A 27 9.97 -2.74 4.91
CA VAL A 27 8.64 -3.23 4.52
C VAL A 27 8.03 -4.02 5.68
N TYR A 28 8.78 -4.97 6.24
CA TYR A 28 8.31 -5.76 7.39
C TYR A 28 8.02 -4.90 8.62
N GLU A 29 8.84 -3.89 8.92
CA GLU A 29 8.62 -2.97 10.04
C GLU A 29 7.34 -2.14 9.86
N ILE A 30 7.07 -1.65 8.65
CA ILE A 30 5.83 -0.92 8.35
C ILE A 30 4.61 -1.81 8.60
N ASP A 31 4.64 -3.03 8.06
CA ASP A 31 3.53 -3.97 8.20
C ASP A 31 3.30 -4.34 9.67
N ASP A 32 4.37 -4.63 10.42
CA ASP A 32 4.29 -4.93 11.84
C ASP A 32 3.68 -3.76 12.64
N VAL A 33 4.10 -2.53 12.36
CA VAL A 33 3.53 -1.32 12.99
C VAL A 33 2.03 -1.20 12.66
N LEU A 34 1.63 -1.39 11.41
CA LEU A 34 0.21 -1.30 11.05
C LEU A 34 -0.63 -2.41 11.68
N ASN A 35 -0.16 -3.66 11.62
CA ASN A 35 -0.86 -4.81 12.17
C ASN A 35 -0.98 -4.75 13.70
N LYS A 36 -0.07 -4.06 14.40
CA LYS A 36 -0.18 -3.82 15.84
C LYS A 36 -1.14 -2.68 16.19
N ASN A 37 -1.16 -1.60 15.41
CA ASN A 37 -1.82 -0.35 15.81
C ASN A 37 -3.20 -0.10 15.16
N CYS A 38 -3.45 -0.64 13.97
CA CYS A 38 -4.66 -0.32 13.19
C CYS A 38 -5.90 -1.20 13.47
N PRO A 39 -5.80 -2.55 13.67
CA PRO A 39 -6.98 -3.43 13.62
C PRO A 39 -8.11 -3.05 14.59
N ASN A 40 -7.76 -2.50 15.75
CA ASN A 40 -8.69 -2.19 16.83
C ASN A 40 -9.33 -0.80 16.73
N SER A 41 -8.89 0.04 15.80
CA SER A 41 -9.51 1.34 15.55
C SER A 41 -10.83 1.18 14.76
N SER A 42 -11.65 2.21 14.71
CA SER A 42 -12.88 2.19 13.92
C SER A 42 -12.60 2.50 12.44
N PRO A 43 -13.39 1.96 11.50
CA PRO A 43 -13.38 2.40 10.12
C PRO A 43 -13.63 3.92 10.00
N PRO A 44 -13.06 4.60 8.99
CA PRO A 44 -13.41 5.98 8.70
C PRO A 44 -14.86 6.09 8.20
N ALA A 45 -15.49 7.25 8.40
CA ALA A 45 -16.76 7.54 7.76
C ALA A 45 -16.53 7.76 6.25
N VAL A 46 -17.48 7.33 5.41
CA VAL A 46 -17.31 7.33 3.94
C VAL A 46 -16.98 8.73 3.41
N GLU A 47 -17.67 9.74 3.93
CA GLU A 47 -17.54 11.15 3.56
C GLU A 47 -16.20 11.78 3.95
N THR A 48 -15.43 11.17 4.85
CA THR A 48 -14.11 11.67 5.26
C THR A 48 -12.96 11.05 4.47
N ILE A 49 -13.23 10.03 3.65
CA ILE A 49 -12.21 9.37 2.83
C ILE A 49 -11.86 10.27 1.65
N ALA A 50 -10.65 10.83 1.68
CA ALA A 50 -10.16 11.70 0.62
C ALA A 50 -9.36 10.92 -0.44
N LEU A 51 -9.51 11.30 -1.71
CA LEU A 51 -8.66 10.81 -2.80
C LEU A 51 -7.18 11.09 -2.50
N ASN A 52 -6.31 10.14 -2.86
CA ASN A 52 -4.87 10.16 -2.62
C ASN A 52 -4.43 10.13 -1.15
N SER A 53 -5.37 10.06 -0.19
CA SER A 53 -5.02 9.93 1.22
C SER A 53 -4.40 8.58 1.53
N LEU A 54 -3.51 8.57 2.52
CA LEU A 54 -2.86 7.37 3.03
C LEU A 54 -3.71 6.76 4.15
N VAL A 55 -4.04 5.48 4.01
CA VAL A 55 -4.84 4.71 4.96
C VAL A 55 -4.17 3.36 5.22
N ALA A 56 -4.53 2.70 6.31
CA ALA A 56 -4.29 1.28 6.45
C ALA A 56 -5.47 0.53 5.81
N ALA A 57 -5.19 -0.42 4.93
CA ALA A 57 -6.19 -1.29 4.33
C ALA A 57 -5.89 -2.75 4.65
N SER A 58 -6.92 -3.50 5.01
CA SER A 58 -6.84 -4.94 5.24
C SER A 58 -6.89 -5.70 3.92
N TYR A 59 -5.95 -6.62 3.72
CA TYR A 59 -5.92 -7.58 2.63
C TYR A 59 -5.53 -8.95 3.20
N GLN A 60 -6.35 -9.97 2.97
CA GLN A 60 -6.11 -11.33 3.48
C GLN A 60 -5.79 -11.39 4.99
N ASN A 61 -6.52 -10.63 5.80
CA ASN A 61 -6.38 -10.53 7.26
C ASN A 61 -5.08 -9.87 7.77
N SER A 62 -4.38 -9.12 6.91
CA SER A 62 -3.21 -8.32 7.29
C SER A 62 -3.37 -6.87 6.82
N TRP A 63 -2.81 -5.94 7.57
CA TRP A 63 -2.94 -4.50 7.34
C TRP A 63 -1.70 -3.93 6.66
N TYR A 64 -1.92 -3.14 5.61
CA TYR A 64 -0.87 -2.57 4.76
C TYR A 64 -1.14 -1.09 4.47
N ARG A 65 -0.10 -0.33 4.11
CA ARG A 65 -0.27 1.05 3.67
C ARG A 65 -0.91 1.08 2.29
N ALA A 66 -1.97 1.84 2.16
CA ALA A 66 -2.68 1.99 0.91
C ALA A 66 -3.04 3.44 0.63
N GLN A 67 -2.95 3.83 -0.63
CA GLN A 67 -3.43 5.11 -1.12
C GLN A 67 -4.83 4.95 -1.70
N VAL A 68 -5.76 5.83 -1.33
CA VAL A 68 -7.11 5.84 -1.89
C VAL A 68 -7.08 6.33 -3.34
N LEU A 69 -7.59 5.53 -4.27
CA LEU A 69 -7.68 5.85 -5.69
C LEU A 69 -9.09 6.25 -6.14
N ALA A 70 -10.12 5.65 -5.56
CA ALA A 70 -11.52 5.96 -5.84
C ALA A 70 -12.41 5.54 -4.67
N VAL A 71 -13.53 6.23 -4.47
CA VAL A 71 -14.52 5.94 -3.43
C VAL A 71 -15.89 5.82 -4.09
N GLU A 72 -16.52 4.66 -3.95
CA GLU A 72 -17.82 4.33 -4.53
C GLU A 72 -18.73 3.74 -3.45
N LYS A 73 -19.46 4.60 -2.74
CA LYS A 73 -20.31 4.23 -1.59
C LYS A 73 -19.48 3.49 -0.52
N SER A 74 -19.62 2.17 -0.40
CA SER A 74 -18.91 1.32 0.56
C SER A 74 -17.69 0.63 -0.02
N ALA A 75 -17.47 0.71 -1.33
CA ALA A 75 -16.31 0.15 -2.01
C ALA A 75 -15.25 1.25 -2.22
N VAL A 76 -14.00 0.94 -1.92
CA VAL A 76 -12.88 1.87 -2.06
C VAL A 76 -11.81 1.16 -2.87
N LYS A 77 -11.43 1.76 -3.99
CA LYS A 77 -10.28 1.31 -4.75
C LYS A 77 -9.03 1.87 -4.11
N VAL A 78 -8.09 1.00 -3.76
CA VAL A 78 -6.83 1.38 -3.11
C VAL A 78 -5.63 0.89 -3.91
N TYR A 79 -4.48 1.51 -3.68
CA TYR A 79 -3.18 1.10 -4.19
C TYR A 79 -2.26 0.82 -3.02
N PHE A 80 -1.80 -0.42 -2.86
CA PHE A 80 -0.86 -0.80 -1.81
C PHE A 80 0.52 -0.25 -2.15
N ILE A 81 0.87 0.90 -1.57
CA ILE A 81 2.01 1.72 -2.02
C ILE A 81 3.37 1.04 -1.83
N ASP A 82 3.42 0.02 -0.99
CA ASP A 82 4.64 -0.73 -0.70
C ASP A 82 4.77 -2.00 -1.55
N TYR A 83 3.68 -2.47 -2.18
CA TYR A 83 3.62 -3.72 -2.94
C TYR A 83 3.32 -3.52 -4.43
N GLY A 84 2.49 -2.53 -4.77
CA GLY A 84 2.21 -2.16 -6.14
C GLY A 84 0.92 -2.72 -6.73
N ASN A 85 0.22 -3.62 -6.03
CA ASN A 85 -1.12 -4.04 -6.44
C ASN A 85 -2.18 -3.02 -6.04
N LYS A 86 -3.25 -2.99 -6.82
CA LYS A 86 -4.48 -2.22 -6.60
C LYS A 86 -5.61 -3.21 -6.35
N GLU A 87 -6.40 -2.94 -5.32
CA GLU A 87 -7.54 -3.77 -4.93
C GLU A 87 -8.76 -2.91 -4.68
N GLU A 88 -9.92 -3.53 -4.75
CA GLU A 88 -11.16 -2.97 -4.21
C GLU A 88 -11.39 -3.57 -2.83
N VAL A 89 -11.55 -2.71 -1.82
CA VAL A 89 -11.80 -3.10 -0.43
C VAL A 89 -13.05 -2.42 0.09
N ASN A 90 -13.66 -2.96 1.14
CA ASN A 90 -14.77 -2.27 1.78
C ASN A 90 -14.25 -1.16 2.69
N VAL A 91 -15.06 -0.13 2.94
CA VAL A 91 -14.76 0.88 3.96
C VAL A 91 -14.53 0.24 5.34
N ALA A 92 -15.22 -0.86 5.65
CA ALA A 92 -15.04 -1.63 6.87
C ALA A 92 -13.62 -2.24 7.01
N ASP A 93 -12.89 -2.36 5.91
CA ASP A 93 -11.53 -2.89 5.82
C ASP A 93 -10.47 -1.77 5.78
N LEU A 94 -10.88 -0.51 6.00
CA LEU A 94 -9.98 0.64 6.11
C LEU A 94 -9.84 1.11 7.55
N ARG A 95 -8.68 1.66 7.89
CA ARG A 95 -8.42 2.38 9.15
C ARG A 95 -7.60 3.64 8.90
N PRO A 96 -7.84 4.72 9.65
CA PRO A 96 -6.91 5.84 9.68
C PRO A 96 -5.58 5.39 10.25
N ILE A 97 -4.48 5.84 9.68
CA ILE A 97 -3.15 5.65 10.27
C ILE A 97 -2.92 6.78 11.28
N PRO A 98 -2.60 6.48 12.56
CA PRO A 98 -2.24 7.50 13.54
C PRO A 98 -1.06 8.35 13.04
N GLN A 99 -1.20 9.67 13.16
CA GLN A 99 -0.27 10.65 12.56
C GLN A 99 1.13 10.65 13.21
N ASP A 100 1.22 10.14 14.45
CA ASP A 100 2.44 10.01 15.22
C ASP A 100 3.26 8.76 14.87
N LEU A 101 2.70 7.82 14.11
CA LEU A 101 3.45 6.65 13.68
C LEU A 101 4.48 7.01 12.59
N PRO A 102 5.71 6.47 12.68
CA PRO A 102 6.78 6.80 11.73
C PRO A 102 6.43 6.41 10.29
N VAL A 103 5.58 5.40 10.11
CA VAL A 103 5.12 4.90 8.80
C VAL A 103 4.39 5.95 7.97
N MET A 104 3.87 7.02 8.57
CA MET A 104 3.26 8.15 7.86
C MET A 104 4.26 8.96 7.04
N ASN A 105 5.53 8.98 7.46
CA ASN A 105 6.59 9.78 6.83
C ASN A 105 7.51 8.95 5.93
N THR A 106 7.27 7.65 5.82
CA THR A 106 8.07 6.76 4.97
C THR A 106 7.62 6.89 3.50
N PRO A 107 8.52 7.03 2.52
CA PRO A 107 8.15 6.98 1.10
C PRO A 107 7.52 5.63 0.70
N SER A 108 6.82 5.58 -0.43
CA SER A 108 6.32 4.33 -1.02
C SER A 108 7.48 3.40 -1.40
N LEU A 109 7.39 2.12 -1.06
CA LEU A 109 8.47 1.16 -1.29
C LEU A 109 8.31 0.34 -2.58
N ALA A 110 7.15 0.38 -3.24
CA ALA A 110 6.96 -0.22 -4.56
C ALA A 110 7.46 0.72 -5.67
N VAL A 111 8.31 0.18 -6.54
CA VAL A 111 8.80 0.86 -7.74
C VAL A 111 8.16 0.22 -8.96
N ARG A 112 7.31 0.98 -9.66
CA ARG A 112 6.77 0.57 -10.96
C ARG A 112 7.85 0.62 -12.04
N CYS A 113 7.96 -0.44 -12.83
CA CYS A 113 8.91 -0.56 -13.93
C CYS A 113 8.34 -1.39 -15.09
N ALA A 114 9.04 -1.37 -16.21
CA ALA A 114 8.79 -2.21 -17.38
C ALA A 114 10.14 -2.59 -18.02
N PRO A 115 10.27 -3.78 -18.63
CA PRO A 115 11.42 -4.12 -19.44
C PRO A 115 11.62 -3.08 -20.54
N ARG A 116 12.88 -2.79 -20.82
CA ARG A 116 13.23 -1.96 -21.98
C ARG A 116 12.81 -2.71 -23.25
N LYS A 117 11.94 -2.12 -24.05
CA LYS A 117 11.61 -2.65 -25.38
C LYS A 117 12.84 -2.53 -26.27
N THR A 118 13.38 -3.65 -26.72
CA THR A 118 14.33 -3.68 -27.84
C THR A 118 13.52 -3.60 -29.13
N LYS A 119 13.95 -2.72 -30.05
CA LYS A 119 13.32 -2.62 -31.38
C LYS A 119 13.36 -3.96 -32.11
#